data_AF-A0A2D5W5G1-F1
#
_entry.id   AF-A0A2D5W5G1-F1
#
_cell.length_a   1.000
_cell.length_b   1.000
_cell.length_c   1.000
_cell.angle_alpha   90.00
_cell.angle_beta   90.00
_cell.angle_gamma   90.00
#
_symmetry.space_group_name_H-M   'P 1'
#
loop_
_entity.id
_entity.type
_entity.pdbx_description
1 polymer ?
#
loop_
_entity_poly.entity_id
_entity_poly.type
_entity_poly.pdbx_seq_one_letter_code
_entity_poly.pdbx_strand_id
1 'polypeptide(L)'
;MKIQISALALAALALASAPNSAAASAGQFLGNAGDVAGVVQAPRGWVAKRADNICGLKDAKQLSNPATIDFSKVLRATTEFKEIQRKGLKKGDAEYQLLHNQALTRVTNAADKAQKANGHCSIWKKISHSDGRAVTDLTAAVMANL
;
A
#
# COMPACT_ATOMS: atom_id res chain seq x y z
N MET A 1 31.84 -25.40 48.86
CA MET A 1 31.87 -24.06 49.49
C MET A 1 30.69 -23.27 48.96
N LYS A 2 29.87 -22.72 49.86
CA LYS A 2 28.64 -21.94 49.60
C LYS A 2 28.98 -20.59 48.97
N ILE A 3 28.17 -20.10 48.03
CA ILE A 3 27.73 -18.70 47.99
C ILE A 3 26.28 -18.66 47.51
N GLN A 4 25.39 -18.17 48.39
CA GLN A 4 24.01 -17.80 48.09
C GLN A 4 23.98 -16.34 47.63
N ILE A 5 23.13 -16.04 46.65
CA ILE A 5 22.68 -14.67 46.36
C ILE A 5 21.16 -14.71 46.23
N SER A 6 20.50 -14.14 47.23
CA SER A 6 19.09 -13.79 47.24
C SER A 6 18.83 -12.67 46.23
N ALA A 7 17.83 -12.85 45.37
CA ALA A 7 17.19 -11.74 44.69
C ALA A 7 15.68 -11.99 44.68
N LEU A 8 15.03 -11.30 45.61
CA LEU A 8 13.61 -11.07 45.73
C LEU A 8 13.20 -10.11 44.60
N ALA A 9 12.31 -10.49 43.69
CA ALA A 9 11.60 -9.53 42.85
C ALA A 9 10.20 -10.03 42.52
N LEU A 10 9.26 -9.18 42.88
CA LEU A 10 7.81 -9.30 42.91
C LEU A 10 7.21 -8.74 41.60
N ALA A 11 6.00 -9.21 41.25
CA ALA A 11 5.09 -8.73 40.20
C ALA A 11 5.42 -9.18 38.75
N ALA A 12 4.48 -9.62 37.91
CA ALA A 12 3.12 -9.11 37.74
C ALA A 12 2.06 -10.20 37.50
N LEU A 13 0.86 -9.92 38.02
CA LEU A 13 -0.33 -10.75 37.98
C LEU A 13 -1.02 -10.71 36.61
N ALA A 14 -1.78 -11.77 36.38
CA ALA A 14 -2.29 -12.27 35.13
C ALA A 14 -3.30 -11.40 34.35
N LEU A 15 -3.25 -11.64 33.05
CA LEU A 15 -4.25 -11.45 32.00
C LEU A 15 -5.66 -11.87 32.44
N ALA A 16 -6.67 -11.02 32.22
CA ALA A 16 -8.07 -11.43 32.28
C ALA A 16 -8.94 -10.67 31.25
N SER A 17 -9.23 -11.37 30.14
CA SER A 17 -10.54 -11.52 29.46
C SER A 17 -11.47 -10.31 29.25
N ALA A 18 -11.68 -9.96 27.97
CA ALA A 18 -12.95 -9.44 27.43
C ALA A 18 -13.97 -10.61 27.32
N PRO A 19 -15.31 -10.42 27.27
CA PRO A 19 -16.01 -9.67 26.21
C PRO A 19 -17.24 -8.86 26.70
N ASN A 20 -17.75 -7.93 25.88
CA ASN A 20 -19.20 -7.73 25.81
C ASN A 20 -19.61 -7.22 24.43
N SER A 21 -20.30 -8.10 23.70
CA SER A 21 -20.97 -7.82 22.44
C SER A 21 -22.41 -7.36 22.68
N ALA A 22 -22.96 -6.72 21.66
CA ALA A 22 -24.37 -6.45 21.38
C ALA A 22 -24.92 -5.07 21.81
N ALA A 23 -25.06 -4.20 20.81
CA ALA A 23 -26.38 -3.67 20.47
C ALA A 23 -26.45 -3.48 18.95
N ALA A 24 -27.24 -4.35 18.31
CA ALA A 24 -27.66 -4.22 16.94
C ALA A 24 -28.65 -3.04 16.82
N SER A 25 -28.52 -2.25 15.77
CA SER A 25 -29.68 -1.58 15.18
C SER A 25 -29.75 -1.99 13.72
N ALA A 26 -30.86 -2.66 13.42
CA ALA A 26 -31.25 -3.10 12.10
C ALA A 26 -31.54 -1.87 11.24
N GLY A 27 -30.85 -1.79 10.11
CA GLY A 27 -31.20 -0.92 8.98
C GLY A 27 -31.12 -1.76 7.73
N GLN A 28 -32.22 -2.44 7.40
CA GLN A 28 -32.40 -3.02 6.07
C GLN A 28 -32.52 -1.88 5.07
N PHE A 29 -31.63 -1.81 4.09
CA PHE A 29 -31.94 -1.19 2.82
C PHE A 29 -31.57 -2.16 1.70
N LEU A 30 -32.62 -2.62 1.01
CA LEU A 30 -32.57 -3.36 -0.24
C LEU A 30 -32.01 -2.44 -1.33
N GLY A 31 -31.06 -2.92 -2.13
CA GLY A 31 -30.51 -2.10 -3.20
C GLY A 31 -29.40 -2.74 -4.02
N ASN A 32 -29.80 -3.69 -4.87
CA ASN A 32 -29.24 -4.02 -6.18
C ASN A 32 -27.75 -4.41 -6.34
N ALA A 33 -27.55 -5.64 -6.82
CA ALA A 33 -26.34 -6.07 -7.51
C ALA A 33 -26.13 -5.24 -8.78
N GLY A 34 -25.02 -4.52 -8.85
CA GLY A 34 -24.65 -3.72 -10.00
C GLY A 34 -23.27 -3.12 -9.76
N ASP A 35 -22.30 -3.67 -10.47
CA ASP A 35 -20.92 -3.19 -10.59
C ASP A 35 -20.93 -1.67 -10.89
N VAL A 36 -20.67 -0.85 -9.88
CA VAL A 36 -20.28 0.54 -10.08
C VAL A 36 -18.98 0.76 -9.32
N ALA A 37 -17.94 1.08 -10.06
CA ALA A 37 -16.66 1.58 -9.56
C ALA A 37 -16.91 2.84 -8.72
N GLY A 38 -17.25 2.64 -7.45
CA GLY A 38 -17.50 3.69 -6.48
C GLY A 38 -16.23 4.48 -6.26
N VAL A 39 -16.25 5.73 -6.69
CA VAL A 39 -15.28 6.73 -6.25
C VAL A 39 -15.56 6.94 -4.76
N VAL A 40 -14.86 6.21 -3.90
CA VAL A 40 -15.01 6.33 -2.45
C VAL A 40 -14.47 7.71 -2.05
N GLN A 41 -15.39 8.65 -1.83
CA GLN A 41 -15.03 9.97 -1.33
C GLN A 41 -14.56 9.82 0.12
N ALA A 42 -13.27 10.08 0.34
CA ALA A 42 -12.68 10.04 1.66
C ALA A 42 -13.14 11.22 2.52
N PRO A 43 -13.33 11.07 3.84
CA PRO A 43 -13.59 12.18 4.76
C PRO A 43 -12.47 13.23 4.76
N ARG A 44 -11.31 12.93 4.17
CA ARG A 44 -10.19 13.85 3.93
C ARG A 44 -10.03 14.27 2.48
N GLY A 45 -11.10 14.26 1.68
CA GLY A 45 -11.11 14.78 0.31
C GLY A 45 -10.29 14.01 -0.73
N TRP A 46 -9.48 13.03 -0.33
CA TRP A 46 -8.72 12.15 -1.23
C TRP A 46 -9.63 11.23 -2.04
N VAL A 47 -9.30 11.11 -3.32
CA VAL A 47 -10.01 10.32 -4.31
C VAL A 47 -9.02 9.44 -5.06
N ALA A 48 -9.12 8.12 -4.85
CA ALA A 48 -8.28 7.12 -5.51
C ALA A 48 -9.01 5.78 -5.63
N LYS A 49 -8.65 4.97 -6.63
CA LYS A 49 -9.12 3.59 -6.74
C LYS A 49 -8.14 2.67 -6.03
N ARG A 50 -8.63 1.69 -5.26
CA ARG A 50 -7.77 0.73 -4.54
C ARG A 50 -6.75 0.02 -5.45
N ALA A 51 -7.12 -0.26 -6.71
CA ALA A 51 -6.25 -0.89 -7.70
C ALA A 51 -5.06 -0.01 -8.15
N ASP A 52 -5.11 1.30 -7.87
CA ASP A 52 -4.03 2.24 -8.16
C ASP A 52 -3.03 2.35 -7.00
N ASN A 53 -3.28 1.72 -5.84
CA ASN A 53 -2.31 1.69 -4.75
C ASN A 53 -1.08 0.85 -5.15
N ILE A 54 0.11 1.36 -4.83
CA ILE A 54 1.38 0.66 -5.03
C ILE A 54 1.92 0.18 -3.68
N CYS A 55 1.98 1.07 -2.69
CA CYS A 55 2.43 0.75 -1.33
C CYS A 55 1.77 1.66 -0.27
N GLY A 56 1.91 1.29 1.00
CA GLY A 56 1.38 2.02 2.15
C GLY A 56 -0.13 1.85 2.37
N LEU A 57 -0.76 2.87 2.96
CA LEU A 57 -2.20 2.86 3.25
C LEU A 57 -3.05 2.74 1.97
N LYS A 58 -4.04 1.85 2.00
CA LYS A 58 -4.87 1.46 0.84
C LYS A 58 -6.29 2.02 0.86
N ASP A 59 -6.71 2.58 1.99
CA ASP A 59 -8.02 3.21 2.12
C ASP A 59 -7.86 4.72 1.96
N ALA A 60 -8.53 5.30 0.96
CA ALA A 60 -8.54 6.73 0.70
C ALA A 60 -8.95 7.52 1.96
N LYS A 61 -9.83 6.94 2.80
CA LYS A 61 -10.32 7.56 4.03
C LYS A 61 -9.25 7.79 5.10
N GLN A 62 -8.17 7.02 5.04
CA GLN A 62 -7.08 7.03 6.02
C GLN A 62 -5.86 7.84 5.54
N LEU A 63 -5.91 8.41 4.34
CA LEU A 63 -4.78 9.12 3.75
C LEU A 63 -4.55 10.49 4.41
N SER A 64 -3.31 10.74 4.80
CA SER A 64 -2.86 12.02 5.36
C SER A 64 -1.98 12.80 4.39
N ASN A 65 -0.99 12.13 3.79
CA ASN A 65 -0.02 12.72 2.86
C ASN A 65 0.40 11.69 1.80
N PRO A 66 -0.47 11.35 0.83
CA PRO A 66 -0.13 10.42 -0.24
C PRO A 66 0.74 11.08 -1.31
N ALA A 67 1.48 10.26 -2.06
CA ALA A 67 2.22 10.66 -3.25
C ALA A 67 1.75 9.86 -4.48
N THR A 68 2.15 10.32 -5.66
CA THR A 68 1.92 9.63 -6.93
C THR A 68 3.22 9.35 -7.67
N ILE A 69 3.18 8.43 -8.65
CA ILE A 69 4.27 8.18 -9.59
C ILE A 69 3.72 7.85 -10.98
N ASP A 70 4.51 8.13 -12.02
CA ASP A 70 4.32 7.56 -13.34
C ASP A 70 4.75 6.08 -13.32
N PHE A 71 3.78 5.23 -12.98
CA PHE A 71 3.99 3.80 -12.86
C PHE A 71 4.52 3.16 -14.15
N SER A 72 4.08 3.63 -15.31
CA SER A 72 4.49 3.04 -16.59
C SER A 72 5.94 3.39 -16.91
N LYS A 73 6.38 4.61 -16.58
CA LYS A 73 7.79 5.02 -16.72
C LYS A 73 8.68 4.25 -15.75
N VAL A 74 8.26 4.11 -14.49
CA VAL A 74 9.01 3.36 -13.47
C VAL A 74 9.11 1.87 -13.83
N LEU A 75 8.01 1.25 -14.25
CA LEU A 75 8.00 -0.16 -14.66
C LEU A 75 8.94 -0.41 -15.85
N ARG A 76 8.93 0.46 -16.86
CA ARG A 76 9.83 0.36 -18.02
C ARG A 76 11.31 0.56 -17.69
N ALA A 77 11.62 1.19 -16.56
CA ALA A 77 12.98 1.40 -16.13
C ALA A 77 13.61 0.16 -15.47
N THR A 78 12.80 -0.82 -15.02
CA THR A 78 13.31 -2.02 -14.35
C THR A 78 14.11 -2.91 -15.30
N THR A 79 15.06 -3.66 -14.75
CA THR A 79 15.87 -4.62 -15.50
C THR A 79 15.01 -5.74 -16.09
N GLU A 80 14.00 -6.20 -15.37
CA GLU A 80 13.14 -7.29 -15.80
C GLU A 80 12.21 -6.86 -16.94
N PHE A 81 11.71 -5.63 -16.93
CA PHE A 81 10.89 -5.13 -18.04
C PHE A 81 11.73 -4.86 -19.28
N LYS A 82 12.97 -4.38 -19.11
CA LYS A 82 13.95 -4.29 -20.21
C LYS A 82 14.26 -5.66 -20.80
N GLU A 83 14.34 -6.70 -19.98
CA GLU A 83 14.51 -8.09 -20.43
C GLU A 83 13.35 -8.55 -21.30
N ILE A 84 12.11 -8.33 -20.84
CA ILE A 84 10.88 -8.61 -21.61
C ILE A 84 10.94 -7.95 -22.98
N GLN A 85 11.32 -6.67 -23.02
CA GLN A 85 11.41 -5.92 -24.27
C GLN A 85 12.52 -6.46 -25.18
N ARG A 86 13.70 -6.78 -24.61
CA ARG A 86 14.84 -7.31 -25.37
C ARG A 86 14.54 -8.67 -26.00
N LYS A 87 13.86 -9.54 -25.25
CA LYS A 87 13.46 -10.88 -25.71
C LYS A 87 12.19 -10.89 -26.57
N GLY A 88 11.47 -9.77 -26.66
CA GLY A 88 10.22 -9.69 -27.40
C GLY A 88 9.10 -10.56 -26.82
N LEU A 89 9.12 -10.81 -25.50
CA LEU A 89 8.14 -11.66 -24.83
C LEU A 89 6.75 -11.02 -24.84
N LYS A 90 5.73 -11.86 -25.01
CA LYS A 90 4.33 -11.47 -25.07
C LYS A 90 3.59 -11.91 -23.82
N LYS A 91 2.46 -11.27 -23.52
CA LYS A 91 1.63 -11.58 -22.34
C LYS A 91 1.17 -13.04 -22.23
N GLY A 92 1.15 -13.80 -23.34
CA GLY A 92 0.83 -15.23 -23.33
C GLY A 92 1.98 -16.12 -22.84
N ASP A 93 3.20 -15.62 -22.80
CA ASP A 93 4.38 -16.40 -22.46
C ASP A 93 4.51 -16.53 -20.93
N ALA A 94 4.82 -17.74 -20.46
CA ALA A 94 5.06 -17.96 -19.03
C ALA A 94 6.24 -17.11 -18.51
N GLU A 95 7.28 -16.95 -19.33
CA GLU A 95 8.44 -16.13 -19.00
C GLU A 95 8.10 -14.63 -18.88
N TYR A 96 7.18 -14.13 -19.73
CA TYR A 96 6.67 -12.76 -19.58
C TYR A 96 6.03 -12.56 -18.21
N GLN A 97 5.15 -13.49 -17.80
CA GLN A 97 4.44 -13.36 -16.52
C GLN A 97 5.40 -13.39 -15.34
N LEU A 98 6.42 -14.25 -15.39
CA LEU A 98 7.47 -14.31 -14.38
C LEU A 98 8.22 -12.99 -14.26
N LEU A 99 8.80 -12.49 -15.36
CA LEU A 99 9.58 -11.25 -15.38
C LEU A 99 8.71 -10.04 -15.03
N HIS A 100 7.46 -10.02 -15.48
CA HIS A 100 6.54 -8.94 -15.20
C HIS A 100 6.22 -8.88 -13.70
N ASN A 101 5.94 -10.02 -13.06
CA ASN A 101 5.69 -10.07 -11.61
C ASN A 101 6.93 -9.70 -10.78
N GLN A 102 8.13 -10.08 -11.24
CA GLN A 102 9.39 -9.64 -10.64
C GLN A 102 9.56 -8.11 -10.78
N ALA A 103 9.27 -7.55 -11.95
CA ALA A 103 9.28 -6.10 -12.16
C ALA A 103 8.31 -5.38 -11.21
N LEU A 104 7.07 -5.86 -11.07
CA LEU A 104 6.09 -5.29 -10.15
C LEU A 104 6.59 -5.31 -8.69
N THR A 105 7.22 -6.41 -8.28
CA THR A 105 7.80 -6.56 -6.95
C THR A 105 8.93 -5.55 -6.74
N ARG A 106 9.85 -5.41 -7.70
CA ARG A 106 10.95 -4.43 -7.66
C ARG A 106 10.42 -3.00 -7.55
N VAL A 107 9.43 -2.63 -8.38
CA VAL A 107 8.80 -1.30 -8.33
C VAL A 107 8.16 -1.06 -6.96
N THR A 108 7.46 -2.05 -6.41
CA THR A 108 6.82 -1.93 -5.08
C THR A 108 7.85 -1.70 -3.98
N ASN A 109 8.97 -2.44 -4.01
CA ASN A 109 10.05 -2.29 -3.03
C ASN A 109 10.76 -0.93 -3.15
N ALA A 110 11.01 -0.47 -4.37
CA ALA A 110 11.59 0.85 -4.62
C ALA A 110 10.63 1.99 -4.19
N ALA A 111 9.34 1.82 -4.43
CA ALA A 111 8.30 2.73 -3.99
C ALA A 111 8.23 2.80 -2.45
N ASP A 112 8.27 1.67 -1.76
CA ASP A 112 8.29 1.62 -0.29
C ASP A 112 9.50 2.36 0.30
N LYS A 113 10.70 2.20 -0.29
CA LYS A 113 11.90 2.94 0.11
C LYS A 113 11.73 4.45 -0.09
N ALA A 114 11.29 4.87 -1.27
CA ALA A 114 11.07 6.28 -1.57
C ALA A 114 9.97 6.89 -0.67
N GLN A 115 8.89 6.13 -0.40
CA GLN A 115 7.80 6.53 0.48
C GLN A 115 8.34 6.87 1.88
N LYS A 116 9.13 5.96 2.47
CA LYS A 116 9.69 6.12 3.82
C LYS A 116 10.70 7.26 3.87
N ALA A 117 11.60 7.34 2.90
CA ALA A 117 12.62 8.40 2.84
C ALA A 117 12.03 9.81 2.70
N ASN A 118 10.86 9.94 2.05
CA ASN A 118 10.21 11.23 1.81
C ASN A 118 9.00 11.50 2.74
N GLY A 119 8.74 10.64 3.73
CA GLY A 119 7.71 10.88 4.75
C GLY A 119 6.26 10.84 4.25
N HIS A 120 5.97 10.03 3.22
CA HIS A 120 4.62 9.86 2.69
C HIS A 120 3.89 8.67 3.33
N CYS A 121 2.55 8.72 3.40
CA CYS A 121 1.76 7.63 3.99
C CYS A 121 1.45 6.49 3.00
N SER A 122 1.58 6.74 1.70
CA SER A 122 1.28 5.79 0.62
C SER A 122 1.72 6.35 -0.74
N ILE A 123 1.89 5.47 -1.74
CA ILE A 123 2.16 5.85 -3.13
C ILE A 123 1.12 5.21 -4.06
N TRP A 124 0.64 5.98 -5.04
CA TRP A 124 -0.43 5.60 -5.95
C TRP A 124 -0.06 5.86 -7.43
N LYS A 125 -0.53 5.01 -8.33
CA LYS A 125 -0.47 5.22 -9.79
C LYS A 125 -1.32 6.42 -10.21
N LYS A 126 -2.46 6.60 -9.54
CA LYS A 126 -3.40 7.69 -9.75
C LYS A 126 -4.11 8.02 -8.44
N ILE A 127 -4.05 9.28 -8.07
CA ILE A 127 -4.73 9.85 -6.91
C ILE A 127 -4.94 11.34 -7.14
N SER A 128 -6.02 11.87 -6.59
CA SER A 128 -6.34 13.30 -6.63
C SER A 128 -7.01 13.71 -5.33
N HIS A 129 -7.08 15.00 -5.07
CA HIS A 129 -7.84 15.55 -3.96
C HIS A 129 -8.97 16.43 -4.49
N SER A 130 -10.13 16.38 -3.83
CA SER A 130 -11.34 17.11 -4.21
C SER A 130 -11.21 18.63 -4.18
N ASP A 131 -10.24 19.17 -3.41
CA ASP A 131 -9.92 20.61 -3.40
C ASP A 131 -8.96 21.06 -4.52
N GLY A 132 -8.51 20.14 -5.37
CA GLY A 132 -7.63 20.44 -6.49
C GLY A 132 -6.14 20.61 -6.16
N ARG A 133 -5.69 20.36 -4.92
CA ARG A 133 -4.25 20.44 -4.60
C ARG A 133 -3.43 19.45 -5.42
N ALA A 134 -2.22 19.87 -5.77
CA ALA A 134 -1.26 19.00 -6.42
C ALA A 134 -0.81 17.86 -5.49
N VAL A 135 -0.59 16.67 -6.07
CA VAL A 135 -0.03 15.52 -5.36
C VAL A 135 1.45 15.43 -5.69
N THR A 136 2.29 15.28 -4.67
CA THR A 136 3.74 15.12 -4.86
C THR A 136 4.04 13.93 -5.77
N ASP A 137 4.80 14.18 -6.83
CA ASP A 137 5.30 13.13 -7.72
C ASP A 137 6.67 12.63 -7.21
N LEU A 138 6.74 11.33 -6.90
CA LEU A 138 7.97 10.67 -6.46
C LEU A 138 8.62 9.84 -7.56
N THR A 139 8.23 9.99 -8.82
CA THR A 139 8.75 9.18 -9.94
C THR A 139 10.27 9.12 -9.96
N ALA A 140 10.95 10.27 -9.86
CA ALA A 140 12.41 10.32 -9.84
C ALA A 140 13.01 9.62 -8.61
N ALA A 141 12.41 9.81 -7.43
CA ALA A 141 12.86 9.17 -6.19
C ALA A 141 12.69 7.65 -6.24
N VAL A 142 11.61 7.15 -6.83
CA VAL A 142 11.40 5.71 -7.01
C VAL A 142 12.39 5.16 -8.04
N MET A 143 12.60 5.86 -9.16
CA MET A 143 13.59 5.45 -10.17
C MET A 143 15.01 5.34 -9.61
N ALA A 144 15.39 6.22 -8.68
CA ALA A 144 16.68 6.16 -7.99
C ALA A 144 16.85 4.92 -7.07
N ASN A 145 15.76 4.22 -6.76
CA ASN A 145 15.75 3.03 -5.90
C ASN A 145 15.52 1.72 -6.67
N LEU A 146 15.46 1.75 -8.01
CA LEU A 146 15.25 0.59 -8.87
C LEU A 146 16.48 -0.31 -8.97
#